data_AF-A0AAN6RWD4-F1
#
_entry.id   AF-A0AAN6RWD4-F1
#
_cell.length_a   1.000
_cell.length_b   1.000
_cell.length_c   1.000
_cell.angle_alpha   90.00
_cell.angle_beta   90.00
_cell.angle_gamma   90.00
#
_symmetry.space_group_name_H-M   'P 1'
#
loop_
_entity.id
_entity.type
_entity.pdbx_description
1 polymer ?
#
loop_
_entity_poly.entity_id
_entity_poly.type
_entity_poly.pdbx_seq_one_letter_code
_entity_poly.pdbx_strand_id
1 'polypeptide(L)'
;MMVDGDRAVQEALRGKEGGGGGVYMMMPVAPWFFNNLPGFNKNWLWRGDELWDVRWAQVIEVQPDFVQILTWNDYGESHYIGPVIEKELGLFESARAPVNYVKGISHDGWRKFLPFYIQLYKTGQVPAQIEEGVAAYYRTAPALVCPSGGTSGNDEGHGEVEVPPEQLMEDSVFYSALLSSDEGVTVTVSIGGKELTGGFNRVPAAGAGTPGVYMGSVP
;
A
#
# COMPACT_ATOMS: atom_id res chain seq x y z
N MET A 1 3.85 10.01 -12.28
CA MET A 1 4.02 11.13 -11.33
C MET A 1 4.92 10.77 -10.15
N MET A 2 4.63 9.75 -9.32
CA MET A 2 5.57 9.36 -8.23
C MET A 2 6.89 8.75 -8.75
N VAL A 3 6.85 7.79 -9.71
CA VAL A 3 8.05 7.13 -10.26
C VAL A 3 9.04 8.13 -10.87
N ASP A 4 8.52 9.09 -11.63
CA ASP A 4 9.34 10.09 -12.31
C ASP A 4 10.07 10.99 -11.32
N GLY A 5 9.42 11.32 -10.20
CA GLY A 5 10.04 12.07 -9.10
C GLY A 5 11.13 11.27 -8.41
N ASP A 6 10.84 10.01 -8.05
CA ASP A 6 11.81 9.12 -7.38
C ASP A 6 13.02 8.83 -8.28
N ARG A 7 12.81 8.62 -9.59
CA ARG A 7 13.91 8.47 -10.55
C ARG A 7 14.72 9.75 -10.71
N ALA A 8 14.08 10.91 -10.80
CA ALA A 8 14.78 12.19 -10.89
C ALA A 8 15.64 12.46 -9.64
N VAL A 9 15.16 12.08 -8.45
CA VAL A 9 15.96 12.12 -7.22
C VAL A 9 17.14 11.18 -7.32
N GLN A 10 16.92 9.91 -7.69
CA GLN A 10 17.99 8.91 -7.80
C GLN A 10 19.08 9.33 -8.81
N GLU A 11 18.69 9.87 -9.96
CA GLU A 11 19.60 10.40 -10.97
C GLU A 11 20.40 11.61 -10.45
N ALA A 12 19.74 12.54 -9.76
CA ALA A 12 20.39 13.71 -9.16
C ALA A 12 21.41 13.32 -8.07
N LEU A 13 21.17 12.22 -7.34
CA LEU A 13 22.08 11.73 -6.31
C LEU A 13 23.32 11.05 -6.91
N ARG A 14 23.15 10.22 -7.95
CA ARG A 14 24.27 9.60 -8.69
C ARG A 14 25.20 10.64 -9.32
N GLY A 15 24.66 11.77 -9.79
CA GLY A 15 25.45 12.88 -10.31
C GLY A 15 26.38 13.57 -9.29
N LYS A 16 26.18 13.34 -7.99
CA LYS A 16 26.98 13.94 -6.89
C LYS A 16 28.11 13.05 -6.37
N GLU A 17 28.22 11.80 -6.83
CA GLU A 17 29.24 10.83 -6.36
C GLU A 17 30.69 11.23 -6.67
N GLY A 18 30.93 12.14 -7.62
CA GLY A 18 32.26 12.63 -7.98
C GLY A 18 32.95 13.53 -6.94
N GLY A 19 32.27 13.89 -5.83
CA GLY A 19 32.71 14.90 -4.86
C GLY A 19 33.20 14.38 -3.49
N GLY A 20 33.46 13.08 -3.33
CA GLY A 20 34.09 12.54 -2.11
C GLY A 20 33.16 12.24 -0.92
N GLY A 21 31.85 12.37 -1.08
CA GLY A 21 30.85 11.86 -0.14
C GLY A 21 29.65 11.33 -0.91
N GLY A 22 29.47 10.00 -0.93
CA GLY A 22 28.30 9.38 -1.59
C GLY A 22 27.01 9.81 -0.89
N VAL A 23 25.99 10.16 -1.67
CA VAL A 23 24.64 10.43 -1.13
C VAL A 23 23.77 9.23 -1.45
N TYR A 24 23.23 8.60 -0.41
CA TYR A 24 22.36 7.43 -0.55
C TYR A 24 20.89 7.85 -0.62
N MET A 25 20.11 7.14 -1.43
CA MET A 25 18.65 7.27 -1.48
C MET A 25 17.99 6.23 -0.58
N MET A 26 17.05 6.68 0.26
CA MET A 26 16.11 5.81 0.96
C MET A 26 14.70 6.07 0.46
N MET A 27 14.08 5.06 -0.13
CA MET A 27 12.72 5.17 -0.68
C MET A 27 11.69 4.65 0.32
N PRO A 28 10.70 5.47 0.73
CA PRO A 28 9.64 5.02 1.63
C PRO A 28 8.57 4.20 0.89
N VAL A 29 8.09 3.14 1.55
CA VAL A 29 7.04 2.24 1.06
C VAL A 29 5.99 2.08 2.15
N ALA A 30 4.79 2.61 1.90
CA ALA A 30 3.63 2.49 2.79
C ALA A 30 2.48 1.83 2.03
N PRO A 31 1.64 1.00 2.70
CA PRO A 31 0.52 0.34 2.05
C PRO A 31 -0.65 1.27 1.75
N TRP A 32 -0.92 2.23 2.64
CA TRP A 32 -1.91 3.31 2.46
C TRP A 32 -1.69 4.39 3.51
N PHE A 33 -2.62 5.34 3.66
CA PHE A 33 -2.61 6.31 4.76
C PHE A 33 -4.02 6.75 5.14
N PHE A 34 -4.34 6.72 6.43
CA PHE A 34 -5.56 7.31 6.98
C PHE A 34 -5.36 7.70 8.44
N ASN A 35 -5.83 8.87 8.83
CA ASN A 35 -5.95 9.25 10.24
C ASN A 35 -7.25 10.01 10.54
N ASN A 36 -7.72 9.88 11.79
CA ASN A 36 -8.71 10.78 12.39
C ASN A 36 -8.35 10.94 13.87
N LEU A 37 -7.41 11.86 14.13
CA LEU A 37 -6.78 12.12 15.43
C LEU A 37 -6.90 13.63 15.77
N PRO A 38 -8.09 14.12 16.16
CA PRO A 38 -8.33 15.54 16.47
C PRO A 38 -7.48 16.12 17.61
N GLY A 39 -6.91 15.27 18.47
CA GLY A 39 -5.89 15.63 19.46
C GLY A 39 -4.63 16.23 18.85
N PHE A 40 -4.34 15.90 17.59
CA PHE A 40 -3.15 16.33 16.86
C PHE A 40 -3.48 17.17 15.62
N ASN A 41 -4.73 17.63 15.48
CA ASN A 41 -5.24 18.31 14.28
C ASN A 41 -5.02 17.49 12.99
N LYS A 42 -5.19 16.16 13.09
CA LYS A 42 -5.07 15.28 11.93
C LYS A 42 -6.41 14.63 11.60
N ASN A 43 -6.87 14.78 10.35
CA ASN A 43 -8.09 14.13 9.87
C ASN A 43 -8.17 14.06 8.33
N TRP A 44 -7.34 13.21 7.71
CA TRP A 44 -7.36 13.03 6.25
C TRP A 44 -7.01 11.60 5.83
N LEU A 45 -7.26 11.30 4.56
CA LEU A 45 -6.78 10.09 3.89
C LEU A 45 -6.15 10.41 2.56
N TRP A 46 -5.23 9.55 2.12
CA TRP A 46 -4.75 9.53 0.75
C TRP A 46 -5.25 8.27 0.04
N ARG A 47 -5.42 8.36 -1.28
CA ARG A 47 -5.79 7.19 -2.08
C ARG A 47 -4.68 6.14 -1.96
N GLY A 48 -5.02 5.02 -1.32
CA GLY A 48 -4.08 3.96 -0.98
C GLY A 48 -4.36 2.63 -1.65
N ASP A 49 -5.42 2.50 -2.45
CA ASP A 49 -5.92 1.20 -2.89
C ASP A 49 -4.79 0.32 -3.47
N GLU A 50 -4.18 0.68 -4.59
CA GLU A 50 -3.15 -0.16 -5.20
C GLU A 50 -1.73 0.15 -4.67
N LEU A 51 -1.61 1.00 -3.63
CA LEU A 51 -0.35 1.69 -3.33
C LEU A 51 0.77 0.74 -2.90
N TRP A 52 0.47 -0.28 -2.10
CA TRP A 52 1.48 -1.21 -1.59
C TRP A 52 2.29 -1.87 -2.70
N ASP A 53 1.60 -2.56 -3.60
CA ASP A 53 2.22 -3.33 -4.67
C ASP A 53 2.77 -2.41 -5.77
N VAL A 54 2.10 -1.27 -6.03
CA VAL A 54 2.62 -0.23 -6.92
C VAL A 54 3.94 0.33 -6.40
N ARG A 55 4.07 0.63 -5.10
CA ARG A 55 5.33 1.13 -4.53
C ARG A 55 6.43 0.09 -4.57
N TRP A 56 6.14 -1.19 -4.34
CA TRP A 56 7.14 -2.25 -4.50
C TRP A 56 7.61 -2.42 -5.94
N ALA A 57 6.71 -2.32 -6.92
CA ALA A 57 7.09 -2.31 -8.33
C ALA A 57 8.04 -1.15 -8.66
N GLN A 58 7.78 0.04 -8.11
CA GLN A 58 8.64 1.22 -8.28
C GLN A 58 10.00 1.04 -7.60
N VAL A 59 10.05 0.45 -6.40
CA VAL A 59 11.32 0.12 -5.73
C VAL A 59 12.19 -0.78 -6.62
N ILE A 60 11.59 -1.77 -7.27
CA ILE A 60 12.29 -2.68 -8.17
C ILE A 60 12.80 -1.93 -9.41
N GLU A 61 12.03 -0.98 -9.94
CA GLU A 61 12.43 -0.16 -11.09
C GLU A 61 13.56 0.84 -10.74
N VAL A 62 13.39 1.59 -9.64
CA VAL A 62 14.30 2.68 -9.24
C VAL A 62 15.62 2.13 -8.68
N GLN A 63 15.58 0.97 -8.01
CA GLN A 63 16.74 0.39 -7.29
C GLN A 63 17.41 1.42 -6.35
N PRO A 64 16.70 1.88 -5.31
CA PRO A 64 17.27 2.78 -4.30
C PRO A 64 18.30 2.04 -3.43
N ASP A 65 19.20 2.76 -2.78
CA ASP A 65 20.21 2.17 -1.87
C ASP A 65 19.56 1.53 -0.64
N PHE A 66 18.46 2.13 -0.18
CA PHE A 66 17.66 1.64 0.94
C PHE A 66 16.17 1.72 0.65
N VAL A 67 15.44 0.78 1.25
CA VAL A 67 13.97 0.79 1.27
C VAL A 67 13.53 0.93 2.73
N GLN A 68 12.61 1.85 2.98
CA GLN A 68 12.02 2.05 4.29
C GLN A 68 10.55 1.66 4.27
N ILE A 69 10.19 0.56 4.94
CA ILE A 69 8.79 0.21 5.13
C ILE A 69 8.20 1.11 6.22
N LEU A 70 7.14 1.84 5.86
CA LEU A 70 6.36 2.70 6.73
C LEU A 70 5.01 2.03 7.00
N THR A 71 4.74 1.52 8.19
CA THR A 71 5.65 1.33 9.34
C THR A 71 5.38 -0.02 10.00
N TRP A 72 6.16 -0.38 11.02
CA TRP A 72 5.84 -1.59 11.79
C TRP A 72 4.54 -1.42 12.60
N ASN A 73 4.35 -0.29 13.29
CA ASN A 73 3.28 -0.14 14.28
C ASN A 73 2.73 1.30 14.43
N ASP A 74 2.79 2.14 13.40
CA ASP A 74 2.05 3.40 13.43
C ASP A 74 0.55 3.14 13.21
N TYR A 75 -0.12 2.82 14.31
CA TYR A 75 -1.57 2.59 14.32
C TYR A 75 -2.35 3.87 14.05
N GLY A 76 -1.85 5.04 14.47
CA GLY A 76 -2.54 6.31 14.34
C GLY A 76 -2.75 6.73 12.88
N GLU A 77 -1.78 6.44 12.02
CA GLU A 77 -1.83 6.76 10.59
C GLU A 77 -2.18 5.55 9.70
N SER A 78 -2.61 4.45 10.33
CA SER A 78 -3.16 3.24 9.71
C SER A 78 -2.23 2.45 8.78
N HIS A 79 -0.98 2.88 8.56
CA HIS A 79 -0.04 2.24 7.62
C HIS A 79 0.83 1.14 8.24
N TYR A 80 0.51 0.70 9.45
CA TYR A 80 1.19 -0.39 10.12
C TYR A 80 1.06 -1.72 9.34
N ILE A 81 2.16 -2.48 9.28
CA ILE A 81 2.19 -3.84 8.72
C ILE A 81 2.36 -4.93 9.80
N GLY A 82 2.67 -4.53 11.04
CA GLY A 82 2.83 -5.43 12.18
C GLY A 82 1.48 -5.85 12.79
N PRO A 83 1.49 -6.85 13.68
CA PRO A 83 0.28 -7.23 14.42
C PRO A 83 -0.20 -6.07 15.30
N VAL A 84 -1.52 -5.95 15.47
CA VAL A 84 -2.12 -4.98 16.40
C VAL A 84 -1.85 -5.41 17.84
N ILE A 85 -1.22 -4.51 18.61
CA ILE A 85 -0.96 -4.73 20.03
C ILE A 85 -1.97 -3.91 20.83
N GLU A 86 -2.99 -4.55 21.39
CA GLU A 86 -4.13 -3.90 22.09
C GLU A 86 -3.70 -2.88 23.16
N LYS A 87 -2.61 -3.14 23.90
CA LYS A 87 -2.11 -2.21 24.94
C LYS A 87 -1.60 -0.87 24.38
N GLU A 88 -1.28 -0.80 23.08
CA GLU A 88 -0.79 0.39 22.40
C GLU A 88 -1.94 1.24 21.82
N LEU A 89 -3.18 0.73 21.85
CA LEU A 89 -4.36 1.41 21.32
C LEU A 89 -4.90 2.52 22.24
N GLY A 90 -4.29 2.75 23.42
CA GLY A 90 -4.56 3.94 24.23
C GLY A 90 -4.27 5.26 23.50
N LEU A 91 -3.47 5.20 22.42
CA LEU A 91 -3.24 6.32 21.50
C LEU A 91 -4.56 6.97 21.06
N PHE A 92 -5.57 6.18 20.70
CA PHE A 92 -6.83 6.68 20.15
C PHE A 92 -7.61 7.52 21.17
N GLU A 93 -7.55 7.16 22.44
CA GLU A 93 -8.13 7.96 23.53
C GLU A 93 -7.34 9.26 23.72
N SER A 94 -6.01 9.17 23.83
CA SER A 94 -5.15 10.35 24.03
C SER A 94 -5.19 11.34 22.86
N ALA A 95 -5.39 10.83 21.65
CA ALA A 95 -5.52 11.57 20.42
C ALA A 95 -6.96 12.05 20.16
N ARG A 96 -7.90 11.79 21.09
CA ARG A 96 -9.32 12.16 21.00
C ARG A 96 -9.98 11.67 19.71
N ALA A 97 -9.60 10.49 19.23
CA ALA A 97 -10.19 9.88 18.05
C ALA A 97 -11.67 9.56 18.30
N PRO A 98 -12.58 9.82 17.34
CA PRO A 98 -14.00 9.54 17.52
C PRO A 98 -14.28 8.03 17.59
N VAL A 99 -13.46 7.22 16.94
CA VAL A 99 -13.49 5.76 16.95
C VAL A 99 -12.07 5.21 16.92
N ASN A 100 -11.88 4.02 17.47
CA ASN A 100 -10.65 3.26 17.26
C ASN A 100 -10.80 2.43 15.98
N TYR A 101 -10.29 2.97 14.87
CA TYR A 101 -10.36 2.34 13.54
C TYR A 101 -9.32 1.24 13.31
N VAL A 102 -8.47 0.94 14.29
CA VAL A 102 -7.47 -0.14 14.22
C VAL A 102 -7.90 -1.40 14.97
N LYS A 103 -8.81 -1.26 15.94
CA LYS A 103 -9.24 -2.38 16.78
C LYS A 103 -9.89 -3.50 15.94
N GLY A 104 -9.31 -4.70 16.01
CA GLY A 104 -9.80 -5.87 15.28
C GLY A 104 -9.54 -5.84 13.77
N ILE A 105 -8.78 -4.86 13.27
CA ILE A 105 -8.37 -4.79 11.87
C ILE A 105 -6.94 -5.35 11.78
N SER A 106 -6.75 -6.44 11.05
CA SER A 106 -5.41 -7.00 10.79
C SER A 106 -4.90 -6.57 9.43
N HIS A 107 -3.63 -6.17 9.39
CA HIS A 107 -2.89 -5.81 8.18
C HIS A 107 -1.85 -6.85 7.78
N ASP A 108 -1.92 -8.07 8.36
CA ASP A 108 -0.93 -9.13 8.13
C ASP A 108 -0.79 -9.54 6.66
N GLY A 109 -1.84 -9.32 5.86
CA GLY A 109 -1.86 -9.60 4.42
C GLY A 109 -0.73 -8.92 3.65
N TRP A 110 -0.35 -7.69 4.00
CA TRP A 110 0.74 -6.98 3.30
C TRP A 110 2.12 -7.60 3.54
N ARG A 111 2.30 -8.37 4.61
CA ARG A 111 3.55 -9.09 4.88
C ARG A 111 3.68 -10.36 4.04
N LYS A 112 2.57 -10.86 3.46
CA LYS A 112 2.52 -12.16 2.76
C LYS A 112 3.54 -12.24 1.63
N PHE A 113 3.66 -11.18 0.81
CA PHE A 113 4.55 -11.18 -0.37
C PHE A 113 5.86 -10.41 -0.16
N LEU A 114 6.12 -9.87 1.04
CA LEU A 114 7.39 -9.20 1.35
C LEU A 114 8.63 -10.07 1.06
N PRO A 115 8.65 -11.39 1.36
CA PRO A 115 9.82 -12.21 1.02
C PRO A 115 10.15 -12.20 -0.48
N PHE A 116 9.13 -12.23 -1.34
CA PHE A 116 9.30 -12.14 -2.80
C PHE A 116 9.87 -10.77 -3.19
N TYR A 117 9.24 -9.68 -2.73
CA TYR A 117 9.69 -8.32 -3.07
C TYR A 117 11.10 -8.01 -2.57
N ILE A 118 11.42 -8.40 -1.33
CA ILE A 118 12.74 -8.18 -0.73
C ILE A 118 13.81 -8.95 -1.49
N GLN A 119 13.54 -10.20 -1.88
CA GLN A 119 14.48 -10.97 -2.67
C GLN A 119 14.70 -10.30 -4.03
N LEU A 120 13.63 -9.98 -4.75
CA LEU A 120 13.71 -9.36 -6.06
C LEU A 120 14.45 -8.01 -6.01
N TYR A 121 14.22 -7.19 -4.98
CA TYR A 121 14.96 -5.95 -4.74
C TYR A 121 16.45 -6.22 -4.49
N LYS A 122 16.79 -7.17 -3.61
CA LYS A 122 18.19 -7.41 -3.21
C LYS A 122 19.04 -8.10 -4.28
N THR A 123 18.44 -8.91 -5.15
CA THR A 123 19.17 -9.76 -6.10
C THR A 123 18.87 -9.44 -7.56
N GLY A 124 17.79 -8.71 -7.85
CA GLY A 124 17.27 -8.54 -9.21
C GLY A 124 16.71 -9.83 -9.80
N GLN A 125 16.53 -10.89 -8.99
CA GLN A 125 16.11 -12.21 -9.46
C GLN A 125 14.84 -12.68 -8.76
N VAL A 126 13.92 -13.21 -9.56
CA VAL A 126 12.76 -13.95 -9.09
C VAL A 126 13.23 -15.16 -8.24
N PRO A 127 12.57 -15.45 -7.10
CA PRO A 127 12.87 -16.64 -6.32
C PRO A 127 12.70 -17.93 -7.13
N ALA A 128 13.64 -18.87 -6.96
CA ALA A 128 13.58 -20.16 -7.66
C ALA A 128 12.35 -21.00 -7.27
N GLN A 129 11.81 -20.77 -6.08
CA GLN A 129 10.56 -21.35 -5.61
C GLN A 129 9.62 -20.20 -5.23
N ILE A 130 8.41 -20.23 -5.79
CA ILE A 130 7.36 -19.27 -5.50
C ILE A 130 6.29 -19.99 -4.70
N GLU A 131 6.07 -19.51 -3.48
CA GLU A 131 4.88 -19.88 -2.73
C GLU A 131 3.73 -19.02 -3.24
N GLU A 132 2.95 -19.59 -4.16
CA GLU A 132 1.80 -18.89 -4.72
C GLU A 132 0.77 -18.57 -3.64
N GLY A 133 0.08 -17.46 -3.80
CA GLY A 133 -0.95 -17.07 -2.85
C GLY A 133 -1.65 -15.80 -3.24
N VAL A 134 -2.73 -15.52 -2.50
CA VAL A 134 -3.54 -14.32 -2.67
C VAL A 134 -3.56 -13.53 -1.36
N ALA A 135 -3.47 -12.21 -1.47
CA ALA A 135 -3.81 -11.26 -0.43
C ALA A 135 -4.92 -10.36 -0.97
N ALA A 136 -5.90 -10.04 -0.14
CA ALA A 136 -6.99 -9.15 -0.51
C ALA A 136 -7.28 -8.19 0.63
N TYR A 137 -7.76 -7.01 0.29
CA TYR A 137 -8.27 -6.06 1.25
C TYR A 137 -9.51 -5.36 0.66
N TYR A 138 -10.37 -4.90 1.57
CA TYR A 138 -11.60 -4.21 1.24
C TYR A 138 -12.02 -3.40 2.47
N ARG A 139 -12.82 -2.36 2.26
CA ARG A 139 -13.44 -1.63 3.37
C ARG A 139 -14.65 -2.40 3.88
N THR A 140 -14.83 -2.42 5.20
CA THR A 140 -15.95 -3.11 5.85
C THR A 140 -17.30 -2.39 5.68
N ALA A 141 -17.27 -1.22 5.05
CA ALA A 141 -18.42 -0.36 4.81
C ALA A 141 -18.24 0.40 3.48
N PRO A 142 -19.32 0.55 2.66
CA PRO A 142 -19.30 1.38 1.46
C PRO A 142 -18.98 2.84 1.77
N ALA A 143 -18.38 3.56 0.82
CA ALA A 143 -17.89 4.93 0.99
C ALA A 143 -18.98 5.90 1.43
N LEU A 144 -20.20 5.72 0.92
CA LEU A 144 -21.33 6.61 1.14
C LEU A 144 -22.29 6.18 2.27
N VAL A 145 -22.00 5.09 3.00
CA VAL A 145 -22.95 4.59 4.01
C VAL A 145 -23.03 5.46 5.26
N CYS A 146 -21.94 6.17 5.59
CA CYS A 146 -21.82 7.04 6.75
C CYS A 146 -21.29 8.42 6.34
N PRO A 147 -21.58 9.48 7.11
CA PRO A 147 -20.89 10.77 6.95
C PRO A 147 -19.37 10.61 7.10
N SER A 148 -18.60 11.46 6.45
CA SER A 148 -17.12 11.41 6.46
C SER A 148 -16.48 11.64 7.84
N GLY A 149 -17.24 12.08 8.85
CA GLY A 149 -16.66 12.44 10.15
C GLY A 149 -15.74 13.66 10.09
N GLY A 150 -15.90 14.51 9.06
CA GLY A 150 -15.04 15.66 8.79
C GLY A 150 -13.68 15.29 8.18
N THR A 151 -13.46 14.02 7.83
CA THR A 151 -12.26 13.59 7.13
C THR A 151 -12.24 14.20 5.72
N SER A 152 -11.11 14.76 5.32
CA SER A 152 -10.83 15.16 3.95
C SER A 152 -10.15 14.02 3.18
N GLY A 153 -10.37 13.98 1.86
CA GLY A 153 -9.43 13.33 0.95
C GLY A 153 -8.33 14.33 0.60
N ASN A 154 -7.07 13.92 0.77
CA ASN A 154 -5.89 14.79 0.75
C ASN A 154 -5.89 15.85 1.87
N ASP A 155 -4.80 16.62 1.99
CA ASP A 155 -4.63 17.62 3.05
C ASP A 155 -3.98 18.90 2.50
N GLU A 156 -4.63 20.06 2.74
CA GLU A 156 -4.09 21.36 2.31
C GLU A 156 -2.78 21.72 3.01
N GLY A 157 -2.55 21.20 4.23
CA GLY A 157 -1.29 21.35 4.96
C GLY A 157 -0.09 20.69 4.27
N HIS A 158 -0.35 19.75 3.36
CA HIS A 158 0.64 19.14 2.46
C HIS A 158 0.69 19.79 1.07
N GLY A 159 0.00 20.91 0.87
CA GLY A 159 -0.04 21.64 -0.40
C GLY A 159 -0.93 20.97 -1.47
N GLU A 160 -1.83 20.09 -1.04
CA GLU A 160 -2.76 19.37 -1.90
C GLU A 160 -4.12 20.05 -1.93
N VAL A 161 -4.94 19.71 -2.92
CA VAL A 161 -6.35 20.14 -2.94
C VAL A 161 -7.17 19.10 -2.21
N GLU A 162 -7.84 19.54 -1.14
CA GLU A 162 -8.81 18.71 -0.43
C GLU A 162 -10.01 18.39 -1.32
N VAL A 163 -10.39 17.13 -1.30
CA VAL A 163 -11.57 16.60 -1.99
C VAL A 163 -12.44 15.82 -1.00
N PRO A 164 -13.72 15.61 -1.31
CA PRO A 164 -14.54 14.68 -0.53
C PRO A 164 -13.89 13.29 -0.50
N PRO A 165 -13.71 12.66 0.68
CA PRO A 165 -12.96 11.41 0.82
C PRO A 165 -13.57 10.25 0.01
N GLU A 166 -14.89 10.24 -0.18
CA GLU A 166 -15.58 9.24 -1.01
C GLU A 166 -15.14 9.24 -2.47
N GLN A 167 -14.50 10.31 -2.97
CA GLN A 167 -13.94 10.35 -4.32
C GLN A 167 -12.60 9.59 -4.42
N LEU A 168 -11.92 9.40 -3.28
CA LEU A 168 -10.65 8.67 -3.20
C LEU A 168 -10.83 7.23 -2.74
N MET A 169 -11.98 6.91 -2.13
CA MET A 169 -12.29 5.59 -1.60
C MET A 169 -13.19 4.82 -2.57
N GLU A 170 -12.59 3.98 -3.39
CA GLU A 170 -13.34 3.13 -4.32
C GLU A 170 -14.00 1.96 -3.56
N ASP A 171 -15.29 1.72 -3.83
CA ASP A 171 -16.04 0.58 -3.29
C ASP A 171 -15.71 -0.67 -4.10
N SER A 172 -14.56 -1.28 -3.81
CA SER A 172 -14.05 -2.47 -4.48
C SER A 172 -13.36 -3.42 -3.50
N VAL A 173 -13.34 -4.71 -3.84
CA VAL A 173 -12.40 -5.69 -3.30
C VAL A 173 -11.17 -5.68 -4.15
N PHE A 174 -10.04 -5.36 -3.54
CA PHE A 174 -8.75 -5.35 -4.20
C PHE A 174 -7.95 -6.58 -3.79
N TYR A 175 -7.20 -7.13 -4.72
CA TYR A 175 -6.42 -8.33 -4.49
C TYR A 175 -5.12 -8.33 -5.28
N SER A 176 -4.17 -9.03 -4.70
CA SER A 176 -2.85 -9.29 -5.24
C SER A 176 -2.60 -10.78 -5.18
N ALA A 177 -2.14 -11.35 -6.29
CA ALA A 177 -1.83 -12.76 -6.43
C ALA A 177 -0.36 -12.92 -6.83
N LEU A 178 0.43 -13.52 -5.95
CA LEU A 178 1.78 -13.98 -6.31
C LEU A 178 1.62 -15.31 -7.04
N LEU A 179 2.02 -15.34 -8.31
CA LEU A 179 1.84 -16.48 -9.20
C LEU A 179 3.13 -16.77 -9.97
N SER A 180 3.31 -18.02 -10.37
CA SER A 180 4.37 -18.43 -11.30
C SER A 180 4.02 -18.05 -12.74
N SER A 181 2.73 -17.94 -13.06
CA SER A 181 2.16 -17.45 -14.32
C SER A 181 0.64 -17.20 -14.13
N ASP A 182 0.05 -16.29 -14.90
CA ASP A 182 -1.40 -16.07 -14.98
C ASP A 182 -2.09 -16.94 -16.06
N GLU A 183 -1.35 -17.79 -16.77
CA GLU A 183 -1.92 -18.68 -17.78
C GLU A 183 -2.96 -19.65 -17.17
N GLY A 184 -4.19 -19.57 -17.68
CA GLY A 184 -5.30 -20.41 -17.21
C GLY A 184 -5.86 -20.02 -15.84
N VAL A 185 -5.42 -18.90 -15.26
CA VAL A 185 -5.94 -18.40 -13.98
C VAL A 185 -7.30 -17.74 -14.18
N THR A 186 -8.25 -18.12 -13.34
CA THR A 186 -9.56 -17.46 -13.22
C THR A 186 -9.68 -16.79 -11.86
N VAL A 187 -10.09 -15.53 -11.84
CA VAL A 187 -10.30 -14.79 -10.59
C VAL A 187 -11.78 -14.69 -10.30
N THR A 188 -12.15 -14.98 -9.05
CA THR A 188 -13.53 -14.91 -8.58
C THR A 188 -13.56 -14.34 -7.17
N VAL A 189 -14.43 -13.35 -6.95
CA VAL A 189 -14.67 -12.74 -5.64
C VAL A 189 -16.10 -13.06 -5.24
N SER A 190 -16.29 -13.60 -4.03
CA SER A 190 -17.62 -13.91 -3.48
C SER A 190 -17.83 -13.25 -2.13
N ILE A 191 -18.84 -12.39 -2.04
CA ILE A 191 -19.27 -11.74 -0.80
C ILE A 191 -20.74 -12.06 -0.57
N GLY A 192 -21.06 -12.65 0.58
CA GLY A 192 -22.45 -12.96 0.95
C GLY A 192 -23.16 -13.90 -0.03
N GLY A 193 -22.42 -14.73 -0.76
CA GLY A 193 -22.96 -15.64 -1.78
C GLY A 193 -23.18 -15.01 -3.16
N LYS A 194 -22.89 -13.71 -3.33
CA LYS A 194 -22.84 -13.07 -4.65
C LYS A 194 -21.43 -13.21 -5.21
N GLU A 195 -21.35 -13.86 -6.36
CA GLU A 195 -20.10 -14.11 -7.07
C GLU A 195 -19.89 -13.11 -8.20
N LEU A 196 -18.67 -12.61 -8.33
CA LEU A 196 -18.24 -11.71 -9.38
C LEU A 196 -16.93 -12.22 -9.98
N THR A 197 -16.88 -12.26 -11.31
CA THR A 197 -15.66 -12.59 -12.05
C THR A 197 -14.73 -11.38 -12.06
N GLY A 198 -13.49 -11.58 -11.61
CA GLY A 198 -12.43 -10.59 -11.66
C GLY A 198 -11.42 -10.89 -12.76
N GLY A 199 -10.33 -10.12 -12.75
CA GLY A 199 -9.18 -10.30 -13.62
C GLY A 199 -8.03 -9.41 -13.18
N PHE A 200 -6.85 -9.64 -13.74
CA PHE A 200 -5.69 -8.81 -13.40
C PHE A 200 -5.66 -7.55 -14.27
N ASN A 201 -5.73 -6.37 -13.64
CA ASN A 201 -5.57 -5.08 -14.30
C ASN A 201 -4.09 -4.62 -14.32
N ARG A 202 -3.24 -5.24 -13.50
CA ARG A 202 -1.79 -5.06 -13.51
C ARG A 202 -1.08 -6.40 -13.45
N VAL A 203 -0.03 -6.51 -14.25
CA VAL A 203 0.83 -7.69 -14.36
C VAL A 203 2.25 -7.37 -13.88
N PRO A 204 3.09 -8.38 -13.59
CA PRO A 204 4.48 -8.17 -13.24
C PRO A 204 5.23 -7.33 -14.28
N ALA A 205 6.29 -6.63 -13.87
CA ALA A 205 7.13 -5.83 -14.78
C ALA A 205 7.76 -6.66 -15.92
N ALA A 206 7.98 -7.96 -15.69
CA ALA A 206 8.45 -8.89 -16.71
C ALA A 206 7.36 -9.28 -17.75
N GLY A 207 6.10 -8.91 -17.50
CA GLY A 207 4.96 -9.12 -18.41
C GLY A 207 3.99 -10.21 -17.95
N ALA A 208 2.90 -10.37 -18.70
CA ALA A 208 1.99 -11.50 -18.53
C ALA A 208 2.70 -12.84 -18.85
N GLY A 209 2.22 -13.92 -18.26
CA GLY A 209 2.80 -15.26 -18.32
C GLY A 209 4.09 -15.42 -17.52
N THR A 210 4.49 -14.42 -16.73
CA THR A 210 5.76 -14.43 -15.99
C THR A 210 5.55 -14.50 -14.48
N PRO A 211 6.50 -15.09 -13.74
CA PRO A 211 6.43 -15.08 -12.30
C PRO A 211 6.40 -13.69 -11.67
N GLY A 212 5.43 -13.45 -10.78
CA GLY A 212 5.36 -12.22 -10.00
C GLY A 212 4.00 -11.94 -9.38
N VAL A 213 3.83 -10.71 -8.91
CA VAL A 213 2.59 -10.25 -8.28
C VAL A 213 1.69 -9.61 -9.32
N TYR A 214 0.52 -10.21 -9.51
CA TYR A 214 -0.58 -9.71 -10.33
C TYR A 214 -1.59 -9.01 -9.43
N MET A 215 -2.18 -7.90 -9.89
CA MET A 215 -3.18 -7.16 -9.11
C MET A 215 -4.47 -7.02 -9.89
N GLY A 216 -5.57 -6.93 -9.16
CA GLY A 216 -6.88 -6.62 -9.71
C GLY A 216 -7.83 -6.11 -8.65
N SER A 217 -9.01 -5.70 -9.11
CA SER A 217 -10.11 -5.31 -8.25
C SER A 217 -11.45 -5.74 -8.84
N VAL A 218 -12.46 -5.83 -7.99
CA VAL A 218 -13.86 -6.10 -8.36
C VAL A 218 -14.79 -5.25 -7.48
N PRO A 219 -15.76 -4.52 -8.05
CA PRO A 219 -16.70 -3.67 -7.30
C PRO A 219 -17.79 -4.47 -6.54
#